data_AF-A0A0D0D0W2-F1
#
_entry.id   AF-A0A0D0D0W2-F1
#
_cell.length_a   1.000
_cell.length_b   1.000
_cell.length_c   1.000
_cell.angle_alpha   90.00
_cell.angle_beta   90.00
_cell.angle_gamma   90.00
#
_symmetry.space_group_name_H-M   'P 1'
#
loop_
_entity.id
_entity.type
_entity.pdbx_description
1 polymer ?
#
loop_
_entity_poly.entity_id
_entity_poly.type
_entity_poly.pdbx_seq_one_letter_code
_entity_poly.pdbx_strand_id
1 'polypeptide(L)' 'KKKGEGLNAREVKGTVKSGGSSLLVWGCIGMDAEQYVAILEQGLLHSMEESGISECDIISQQDNDPKHTSMRAQ' A
#
# COMPACT_ATOMS: atom_id res chain seq x y z
N LYS A 1 27.30 -10.40 34.74
CA LYS A 1 27.12 -10.62 33.28
C LYS A 1 28.37 -11.26 32.71
N LYS A 2 28.24 -12.30 31.88
CA LYS A 2 29.39 -12.88 31.19
C LYS A 2 29.77 -12.00 29.99
N LYS A 3 31.06 -11.86 29.72
CA LYS A 3 31.56 -11.12 28.56
C LYS A 3 31.07 -11.83 27.29
N GLY A 4 30.26 -11.16 26.49
CA GLY A 4 29.72 -11.70 25.23
C GLY A 4 28.25 -12.13 25.26
N GLU A 5 27.56 -12.08 26.40
CA GLU A 5 26.10 -12.24 26.43
C GLU A 5 25.40 -10.95 25.97
N GLY A 6 24.39 -11.09 25.10
CA GLY A 6 23.55 -9.98 24.63
C GLY A 6 22.73 -9.35 25.77
N LEU A 7 22.41 -8.06 25.62
CA LEU A 7 21.62 -7.33 26.62
C LEU A 7 20.18 -7.83 26.63
N ASN A 8 19.63 -8.06 27.83
CA ASN A 8 18.22 -8.38 27.99
C ASN A 8 17.37 -7.10 28.09
N ALA A 9 16.04 -7.23 27.92
CA ALA A 9 15.14 -6.08 27.86
C ALA A 9 15.11 -5.21 29.13
N ARG A 10 15.49 -5.73 30.30
CA ARG A 10 15.61 -4.94 31.55
C ARG A 10 16.85 -4.04 31.56
N GLU A 11 17.76 -4.27 30.64
CA GLU A 11 19.07 -3.61 30.54
C GLU A 11 19.12 -2.60 29.40
N VAL A 12 18.04 -2.50 28.63
CA VAL A 12 17.87 -1.57 27.52
C VAL A 12 16.72 -0.63 27.84
N LYS A 13 16.98 0.68 27.76
CA LYS A 13 15.92 1.69 27.85
C LYS A 13 15.22 1.77 26.49
N GLY A 14 13.93 1.47 26.45
CA GLY A 14 13.13 1.56 25.22
C GLY A 14 13.14 2.97 24.63
N THR A 15 13.35 3.08 23.32
CA THR A 15 13.19 4.33 22.56
C THR A 15 12.21 4.11 21.42
N VAL A 16 11.48 5.16 21.04
CA VAL A 16 10.48 5.09 19.95
C VAL A 16 11.14 4.89 18.58
N LYS A 17 12.40 5.28 18.42
CA LYS A 17 13.22 5.08 17.23
C LYS A 17 14.65 4.75 17.66
N SER A 18 15.21 3.66 17.14
CA SER A 18 16.61 3.29 17.34
C SER A 18 17.53 4.14 16.47
N GLY A 19 18.78 4.33 16.86
CA GLY A 19 19.76 5.21 16.19
C GLY A 19 20.27 4.76 14.81
N GLY A 20 19.55 3.85 14.12
CA GLY A 20 19.82 3.55 12.72
C GLY A 20 19.37 4.70 11.81
N SER A 21 20.02 4.85 10.66
CA SER A 21 19.64 5.84 9.64
C SER A 21 18.23 5.56 9.12
N SER A 22 17.42 6.60 8.92
CA SER A 22 16.08 6.48 8.35
C SER A 22 16.03 7.04 6.94
N LEU A 23 15.51 6.25 6.00
CA LEU A 23 15.12 6.73 4.68
C LEU A 23 13.62 7.05 4.71
N LEU A 24 13.27 8.28 4.37
CA LEU A 24 11.88 8.70 4.14
C LEU A 24 11.67 8.75 2.63
N VAL A 25 10.69 8.01 2.12
CA VAL A 25 10.24 8.07 0.73
C VAL A 25 8.76 8.41 0.73
N TRP A 26 8.36 9.39 -0.08
CA TRP A 26 6.97 9.77 -0.29
C TRP A 26 6.62 9.60 -1.76
N GLY A 27 5.42 9.07 -2.04
CA GLY A 27 4.86 8.97 -3.37
C GLY A 27 3.35 9.20 -3.34
N CYS A 28 2.90 10.25 -4.03
CA CYS A 28 1.53 10.48 -4.47
C CYS A 28 1.57 11.56 -5.57
N ILE A 29 1.12 11.24 -6.79
CA ILE A 29 0.79 12.26 -7.79
C ILE A 29 -0.74 12.31 -7.82
N GLY A 30 -1.31 13.49 -7.53
CA GLY A 30 -2.75 13.70 -7.48
C GLY A 30 -3.39 13.26 -8.79
N MET A 31 -4.16 12.17 -8.72
CA MET A 31 -4.90 11.60 -9.82
C MET A 31 -6.33 12.11 -9.73
N ASP A 32 -6.79 12.83 -10.74
CA ASP A 32 -8.20 13.19 -10.86
C ASP A 32 -9.05 11.96 -11.23
N ALA A 33 -10.37 12.11 -11.20
CA ALA A 33 -11.29 11.00 -11.49
C ALA A 33 -11.16 10.48 -12.93
N GLU A 34 -10.76 11.31 -13.90
CA GLU A 34 -10.59 10.88 -15.30
C GLU A 34 -9.32 10.05 -15.47
N GLN A 35 -8.23 10.49 -14.85
CA GLN A 35 -6.97 9.74 -14.80
C GLN A 35 -7.16 8.41 -14.06
N TYR A 36 -7.99 8.41 -13.01
CA TYR A 36 -8.33 7.18 -12.30
C TYR A 36 -9.06 6.17 -13.19
N VAL A 37 -10.10 6.61 -13.90
CA VAL A 37 -10.84 5.76 -14.85
C VAL A 37 -9.90 5.25 -15.95
N ALA A 38 -9.05 6.10 -16.52
CA ALA A 38 -8.09 5.68 -17.54
C ALA A 38 -7.11 4.60 -17.04
N ILE A 39 -6.68 4.69 -15.77
CA ILE A 39 -5.83 3.67 -15.15
C ILE A 39 -6.59 2.37 -14.90
N LEU A 40 -7.86 2.44 -14.49
CA LEU A 40 -8.70 1.24 -14.34
C LEU A 40 -8.92 0.56 -15.70
N GLU A 41 -9.30 1.31 -16.73
CA GLU A 41 -9.55 0.77 -18.06
C GLU A 41 -8.30 0.12 -18.67
N GLN A 42 -7.14 0.76 -18.55
CA GLN A 42 -5.90 0.25 -19.15
C GLN A 42 -5.23 -0.84 -18.31
N GLY A 43 -5.21 -0.68 -16.99
CA GLY A 43 -4.44 -1.52 -16.08
C GLY A 43 -5.24 -2.66 -15.48
N LEU A 44 -6.44 -2.37 -14.97
CA LEU A 44 -7.23 -3.36 -14.24
C LEU A 44 -7.82 -4.40 -15.19
N LEU A 45 -8.42 -3.98 -16.31
CA LEU A 45 -9.02 -4.90 -17.29
C LEU A 45 -7.97 -5.86 -17.85
N HIS A 46 -6.81 -5.35 -18.23
CA HIS A 46 -5.71 -6.17 -18.73
C HIS A 46 -5.21 -7.17 -17.67
N SER A 47 -5.09 -6.72 -16.41
CA SER A 47 -4.69 -7.60 -15.30
C SER A 47 -5.72 -8.69 -15.01
N MET A 48 -7.02 -8.38 -15.17
CA MET A 48 -8.10 -9.35 -15.02
C MET A 48 -8.03 -10.42 -16.12
N GLU A 49 -7.80 -10.03 -17.37
CA GLU A 49 -7.61 -10.96 -18.49
C GLU A 49 -6.39 -11.88 -18.28
N GLU A 50 -5.25 -11.32 -17.86
CA GLU A 50 -4.04 -12.10 -17.60
C GLU A 50 -4.16 -13.03 -16.39
N SER A 51 -5.01 -12.68 -15.40
CA SER A 51 -5.17 -13.48 -14.19
C SER A 51 -5.82 -14.85 -14.45
N GLY A 52 -6.56 -15.00 -15.56
CA GLY A 52 -7.33 -16.20 -15.87
C GLY A 52 -8.47 -16.49 -14.88
N ILE A 53 -8.81 -15.52 -14.03
CA ILE A 53 -9.96 -15.60 -13.11
C ILE A 53 -11.23 -15.34 -13.92
N SER A 54 -12.24 -16.18 -13.72
CA SER A 54 -13.56 -15.99 -14.32
C SER A 54 -14.12 -14.64 -13.90
N GLU A 55 -14.68 -13.87 -14.84
CA GLU A 55 -15.29 -12.56 -14.56
C GLU A 55 -16.33 -12.62 -13.43
N CYS A 56 -17.04 -13.76 -13.30
CA CYS A 56 -18.02 -13.99 -12.24
C CYS A 56 -17.42 -14.10 -10.84
N ASP A 57 -16.12 -14.38 -10.74
CA ASP A 57 -15.40 -14.58 -9.48
C ASP A 57 -14.54 -13.37 -9.09
N ILE A 58 -14.54 -12.30 -9.90
CA ILE A 58 -13.74 -11.10 -9.64
C ILE A 58 -14.48 -10.16 -8.68
N ILE A 59 -13.84 -9.87 -7.55
CA ILE A 59 -14.33 -8.89 -6.58
C ILE A 59 -13.37 -7.69 -6.59
N SER A 60 -13.90 -6.51 -6.97
CA SER A 60 -13.14 -5.26 -6.91
C SER A 60 -13.15 -4.68 -5.49
N GLN A 61 -11.97 -4.44 -4.93
CA GLN A 61 -11.79 -3.84 -3.60
C GLN A 61 -11.00 -2.54 -3.72
N GLN A 62 -11.59 -1.44 -3.23
CA GLN A 62 -11.00 -0.11 -3.19
C GLN A 62 -11.39 0.60 -1.88
N ASP A 63 -10.66 1.64 -1.49
CA ASP A 63 -11.01 2.45 -0.33
C ASP A 63 -12.14 3.45 -0.68
N ASN A 64 -12.76 4.04 0.35
CA ASN A 64 -13.83 5.04 0.19
C ASN A 64 -13.27 6.47 -0.03
N ASP A 65 -12.12 6.62 -0.69
CA ASP A 65 -11.64 7.94 -1.10
C ASP A 65 -12.71 8.61 -2.00
N PRO A 66 -13.10 9.88 -1.77
CA PRO A 66 -14.12 10.57 -2.55
C PRO A 66 -13.96 10.47 -4.07
N LYS A 67 -12.73 10.30 -4.58
CA LYS A 67 -12.48 10.11 -6.02
C LYS A 67 -12.94 8.73 -6.54
N HIS A 68 -12.81 7.69 -5.71
CA HIS A 68 -13.23 6.32 -6.01
C HIS A 68 -14.76 6.15 -5.89
N THR A 69 -15.42 7.03 -5.14
CA THR A 69 -16.88 7.08 -5.04
C THR A 69 -17.52 8.08 -6.00
N SER A 70 -16.76 8.65 -6.94
CA SER A 70 -17.30 9.61 -7.90
C SER A 70 -18.19 8.92 -8.94
N MET A 71 -19.21 9.60 -9.47
CA MET A 71 -20.09 9.05 -10.52
C MET A 71 -19.35 8.54 -11.76
N ARG A 72 -18.15 9.06 -12.04
CA ARG A 72 -17.35 8.63 -13.20
C ARG A 72 -16.63 7.30 -12.95
N ALA A 73 -16.42 6.94 -11.69
CA ALA A 73 -15.72 5.72 -11.27
C ALA A 73 -16.67 4.57 -10.90
N GLN A 74 -17.99 4.77 -11.01
CA GLN A 74 -19.04 3.78 -10.72
C GLN A 74 -19.61 3.14 -11.97
#